data_AF-A0AAU6K7A4-F1
#
_entry.id   AF-A0AAU6K7A4-F1
#
_cell.length_a   1.000
_cell.length_b   1.000
_cell.length_c   1.000
_cell.angle_alpha   90.00
_cell.angle_beta   90.00
_cell.angle_gamma   90.00
#
_symmetry.space_group_name_H-M   'P 1'
#
loop_
_entity.id
_entity.type
_entity.pdbx_description
1 polymer ?
#
loop_
_entity_poly.entity_id
_entity_poly.type
_entity_poly.pdbx_seq_one_letter_code
_entity_poly.pdbx_strand_id
1 'polypeptide(L)'
;MTDSSDATSARQRRRVIALLVVTAVLLLPLLGGLWYAANDALQHRSTTDWRGNHKVKQSLEYAVALIVGAPCFGALLAGMVAAMAGRRAGIPAATGALVGTLALWIAGIVAIYVALSNATFVF
;
A
#
# COMPACT_ATOMS: atom_id res chain seq x y z
N MET A 1 -5.98 -15.51 -40.01
CA MET A 1 -6.86 -15.72 -38.84
C MET A 1 -6.10 -15.39 -37.54
N THR A 2 -5.39 -14.25 -37.53
CA THR A 2 -4.34 -13.87 -36.56
C THR A 2 -4.64 -12.57 -35.81
N ASP A 3 -5.56 -11.74 -36.30
CA ASP A 3 -5.86 -10.42 -35.71
C ASP A 3 -6.62 -10.47 -34.37
N SER A 4 -7.37 -11.54 -34.11
CA SER A 4 -8.20 -11.67 -32.90
C SER A 4 -7.41 -12.00 -31.63
N SER A 5 -6.30 -12.73 -31.76
CA SER A 5 -5.38 -13.03 -30.66
C SER A 5 -4.60 -11.80 -30.18
N ASP A 6 -4.18 -10.93 -31.11
CA ASP A 6 -3.39 -9.74 -30.81
C ASP A 6 -4.22 -8.64 -30.14
N ALA A 7 -5.46 -8.45 -30.61
CA ALA A 7 -6.39 -7.51 -29.98
C ALA A 7 -6.71 -7.89 -28.52
N THR A 8 -6.78 -9.19 -28.22
CA THR A 8 -7.09 -9.71 -26.88
C THR A 8 -5.91 -9.55 -25.93
N SER A 9 -4.69 -9.84 -26.38
CA SER A 9 -3.46 -9.68 -25.59
C SER A 9 -3.20 -8.19 -25.25
N ALA A 10 -3.41 -7.29 -26.21
CA ALA A 10 -3.26 -5.85 -26.03
C ALA A 10 -4.24 -5.30 -25.00
N ARG A 11 -5.51 -5.73 -25.05
CA ARG A 11 -6.55 -5.33 -24.08
C ARG A 11 -6.23 -5.85 -22.67
N GLN A 12 -5.75 -7.09 -22.55
CA GLN A 12 -5.31 -7.66 -21.28
C GLN A 12 -4.15 -6.88 -20.67
N ARG A 13 -3.13 -6.55 -21.47
CA ARG A 13 -1.98 -5.75 -21.05
C ARG A 13 -2.41 -4.36 -20.58
N ARG A 14 -3.28 -3.68 -21.33
CA ARG A 14 -3.83 -2.36 -20.94
C ARG A 14 -4.57 -2.41 -19.59
N ARG A 15 -5.33 -3.47 -19.32
CA ARG A 15 -6.02 -3.64 -18.03
C ARG A 15 -5.05 -3.82 -16.87
N VAL A 16 -4.02 -4.65 -17.03
CA VAL A 16 -2.98 -4.83 -16.02
C VAL A 16 -2.29 -3.50 -15.73
N ILE A 17 -1.89 -2.78 -16.78
CA ILE A 17 -1.25 -1.46 -16.63
C ILE A 17 -2.18 -0.49 -15.90
N ALA A 18 -3.47 -0.42 -16.28
CA ALA A 18 -4.42 0.46 -15.62
C ALA A 18 -4.56 0.16 -14.13
N LEU A 19 -4.66 -1.12 -13.74
CA LEU A 19 -4.72 -1.53 -12.33
C LEU A 19 -3.45 -1.13 -11.56
N LEU A 20 -2.28 -1.32 -12.16
CA LEU A 20 -1.00 -0.93 -11.55
C LEU A 20 -0.86 0.59 -11.42
N VAL A 21 -1.30 1.35 -12.42
CA VAL A 21 -1.32 2.82 -12.37
C VAL A 21 -2.25 3.30 -11.26
N VAL A 22 -3.46 2.75 -11.15
CA VAL A 22 -4.38 3.08 -10.05
C VAL A 22 -3.76 2.73 -8.70
N THR A 23 -3.13 1.55 -8.59
CA THR A 23 -2.43 1.13 -7.38
C THR A 23 -1.33 2.13 -7.01
N ALA A 24 -0.50 2.55 -7.97
CA ALA A 24 0.57 3.53 -7.75
C ALA A 24 0.01 4.90 -7.33
N VAL A 25 -1.03 5.38 -8.01
CA VAL A 25 -1.69 6.66 -7.68
C VAL A 25 -2.25 6.62 -6.26
N LEU A 26 -2.86 5.51 -5.83
CA LEU A 26 -3.37 5.37 -4.46
C LEU A 26 -2.28 5.29 -3.39
N LEU A 27 -1.05 4.91 -3.75
CA LEU A 27 0.09 4.89 -2.83
C LEU A 27 0.75 6.27 -2.70
N LEU A 28 0.61 7.16 -3.69
CA LEU A 28 1.26 8.48 -3.66
C LEU A 28 0.91 9.31 -2.42
N PRO A 29 -0.37 9.45 -1.98
CA PRO A 29 -0.68 10.21 -0.77
C PRO A 29 -0.05 9.59 0.49
N LEU A 30 0.02 8.26 0.57
CA LEU A 30 0.62 7.56 1.71
C LEU A 30 2.13 7.79 1.76
N LEU A 31 2.80 7.77 0.61
CA LEU A 31 4.21 8.10 0.50
C LEU A 31 4.48 9.57 0.85
N GLY A 32 3.61 10.49 0.41
CA GLY A 32 3.68 11.90 0.76
C GLY A 32 3.50 12.12 2.27
N GLY A 33 2.53 11.45 2.89
CA GLY A 33 2.31 11.51 4.34
C GLY A 33 3.47 10.92 5.13
N LEU A 34 4.04 9.80 4.68
CA LEU A 34 5.22 9.19 5.28
C LEU A 34 6.45 10.13 5.18
N TRP A 35 6.66 10.74 4.01
CA TRP A 35 7.73 11.71 3.80
C TRP A 35 7.59 12.91 4.74
N TYR A 36 6.38 13.45 4.86
CA TYR A 36 6.09 14.54 5.78
C TYR A 36 6.38 14.15 7.24
N ALA A 37 5.86 13.00 7.69
CA ALA A 37 6.08 12.50 9.05
C ALA A 37 7.56 12.22 9.36
N ALA A 38 8.31 11.71 8.38
CA ALA A 38 9.74 11.48 8.53
C ALA A 38 10.52 12.81 8.68
N ASN A 39 10.17 13.84 7.89
CA ASN A 39 10.79 15.15 8.03
C ASN A 39 10.45 15.81 9.35
N ASP A 40 9.19 15.73 9.78
CA ASP A 40 8.74 16.26 11.06
C ASP A 40 9.50 15.60 12.24
N ALA A 41 9.63 14.28 12.22
CA ALA A 41 10.38 13.53 13.22
C ALA A 41 11.88 13.89 13.26
N LEU A 42 12.47 14.25 12.10
CA LEU A 42 13.85 14.71 12.03
C LEU A 42 14.01 16.12 12.59
N GLN A 43 13.06 17.01 12.33
CA GLN A 43 13.09 18.40 12.81
C GLN A 43 12.83 18.51 14.31
N HIS A 44 11.95 17.66 14.86
CA HIS A 44 11.54 17.70 16.27
C HIS A 44 12.22 16.63 17.15
N ARG A 45 13.36 16.10 16.70
CA ARG A 45 14.11 15.08 17.43
C ARG A 45 14.63 15.64 18.77
N SER A 46 14.27 15.00 19.88
CA SER A 46 14.82 15.35 21.20
C SER A 46 16.25 14.84 21.37
N THR A 47 17.15 15.63 21.95
CA THR A 47 18.52 15.19 22.24
C THR A 47 18.62 14.30 23.48
N THR A 48 17.61 14.35 24.36
CA THR A 48 17.61 13.68 25.66
C THR A 48 16.65 12.50 25.74
N ASP A 49 15.58 12.48 24.93
CA ASP A 49 14.62 11.38 24.90
C ASP A 49 14.96 10.34 23.82
N TRP A 50 15.88 9.44 24.14
CA TRP A 50 16.24 8.34 23.23
C TRP A 50 15.07 7.39 22.99
N ARG A 51 14.19 7.19 23.98
CA ARG A 51 13.13 6.17 23.93
C ARG A 51 11.98 6.61 23.05
N GLY A 52 11.57 7.88 23.15
CA GLY A 52 10.59 8.49 22.24
C GLY A 52 11.08 8.48 20.80
N ASN A 53 12.31 8.96 20.57
CA ASN A 53 12.93 8.94 19.24
C ASN A 53 12.99 7.53 18.63
N HIS A 54 13.36 6.52 19.43
CA HIS A 54 13.43 5.14 18.97
C HIS A 54 12.05 4.61 18.56
N LYS A 55 11.00 4.88 19.36
CA LYS A 55 9.62 4.48 19.02
C LYS A 55 9.14 5.12 17.72
N VAL A 56 9.43 6.41 17.49
CA VAL A 56 9.06 7.11 16.26
C VAL A 56 9.79 6.52 15.05
N LYS A 57 11.08 6.22 15.18
CA LYS A 57 11.84 5.55 14.12
C LYS A 57 11.22 4.19 13.79
N GLN A 58 10.93 3.39 14.81
CA GLN A 58 10.34 2.06 14.64
C GLN A 58 8.95 2.15 13.97
N SER A 59 8.12 3.13 14.34
CA SER A 59 6.80 3.32 13.70
C SER A 59 6.92 3.72 12.23
N LEU A 60 7.92 4.53 11.87
CA LEU A 60 8.19 4.89 10.47
C LEU A 60 8.64 3.66 9.65
N GLU A 61 9.50 2.81 10.23
CA GLU A 61 9.91 1.55 9.59
C GLU A 61 8.72 0.62 9.35
N TYR A 62 7.83 0.47 10.33
CA TYR A 62 6.61 -0.32 10.15
C TYR A 62 5.66 0.28 9.12
N ALA A 63 5.53 1.60 9.06
CA ALA A 63 4.73 2.28 8.04
C ALA A 63 5.27 2.00 6.63
N VAL A 64 6.59 2.09 6.43
CA VAL A 64 7.24 1.73 5.16
C VAL A 64 6.93 0.27 4.79
N ALA A 65 7.13 -0.64 5.74
CA ALA A 65 6.91 -2.07 5.54
C ALA A 65 5.44 -2.36 5.15
N LEU A 66 4.47 -1.65 5.74
CA LEU A 66 3.05 -1.80 5.40
C LEU A 66 2.72 -1.21 4.03
N ILE A 67 3.22 -0.01 3.71
CA ILE A 67 2.96 0.67 2.44
C ILE A 67 3.46 -0.14 1.24
N VAL A 68 4.64 -0.75 1.37
CA VAL A 68 5.21 -1.61 0.31
C VAL A 68 4.69 -3.03 0.41
N GLY A 69 4.58 -3.57 1.62
CA GLY A 69 4.27 -4.97 1.87
C GLY A 69 2.82 -5.34 1.54
N ALA A 70 1.84 -4.50 1.89
CA ALA A 70 0.43 -4.84 1.67
C ALA A 70 0.08 -5.02 0.19
N PRO A 71 0.47 -4.12 -0.74
CA PRO A 71 0.24 -4.33 -2.17
C PRO A 71 1.01 -5.54 -2.71
N CYS A 72 2.29 -5.72 -2.34
CA CYS A 72 3.09 -6.86 -2.77
C CYS A 72 2.50 -8.20 -2.30
N PHE A 73 2.04 -8.26 -1.06
CA PHE A 73 1.42 -9.45 -0.49
C PHE A 73 0.10 -9.78 -1.18
N GLY A 74 -0.75 -8.78 -1.42
CA GLY A 74 -1.99 -8.96 -2.19
C GLY A 74 -1.72 -9.46 -3.60
N ALA A 75 -0.72 -8.90 -4.29
CA ALA A 75 -0.31 -9.32 -5.62
C ALA A 75 0.17 -10.78 -5.66
N LEU A 76 1.01 -11.15 -4.69
CA LEU A 76 1.57 -12.49 -4.56
C LEU A 76 0.48 -13.52 -4.28
N LEU A 77 -0.42 -13.26 -3.33
CA LEU A 77 -1.51 -14.17 -3.01
C LEU A 77 -2.44 -14.39 -4.20
N ALA A 78 -2.91 -13.31 -4.84
CA ALA A 78 -3.83 -13.43 -5.97
C ALA A 78 -3.16 -14.06 -7.20
N GLY A 79 -1.88 -13.77 -7.42
CA GLY A 79 -1.07 -14.41 -8.46
C GLY A 79 -0.90 -15.91 -8.21
N MET A 80 -0.62 -16.31 -6.97
CA MET A 80 -0.48 -17.70 -6.55
C MET A 80 -1.80 -18.47 -6.70
N VAL A 81 -2.93 -17.89 -6.25
CA VAL A 81 -4.27 -18.48 -6.43
C VAL A 81 -4.59 -18.69 -7.92
N ALA A 82 -4.25 -17.72 -8.77
CA ALA A 82 -4.45 -17.85 -10.21
C ALA A 82 -3.55 -18.93 -10.84
N ALA A 83 -2.29 -19.03 -10.40
CA ALA A 83 -1.36 -20.05 -10.85
C ALA A 83 -1.84 -21.46 -10.47
N MET A 84 -2.31 -21.65 -9.22
CA MET A 84 -2.90 -22.91 -8.77
C MET A 84 -4.17 -23.29 -9.57
N ALA A 85 -4.92 -22.29 -10.04
CA ALA A 85 -6.08 -22.50 -10.90
C ALA A 85 -5.74 -22.67 -12.40
N GLY A 86 -4.46 -22.73 -12.78
CA GLY A 86 -4.02 -22.87 -14.18
C GLY A 86 -4.29 -21.64 -15.06
N ARG A 87 -4.52 -20.46 -14.46
CA ARG A 87 -4.85 -19.21 -15.17
C ARG A 87 -3.61 -18.31 -15.29
N ARG A 88 -3.62 -17.43 -16.30
CA ARG A 88 -2.58 -16.38 -16.43
C ARG A 88 -2.62 -15.44 -15.23
N ALA A 89 -1.52 -15.36 -14.49
CA ALA A 89 -1.44 -14.63 -13.21
C ALA A 89 -1.50 -13.09 -13.34
N GLY A 90 -1.34 -12.51 -14.53
CA GLY A 90 -1.17 -11.05 -14.71
C GLY A 90 -2.32 -10.18 -14.18
N ILE A 91 -3.58 -10.45 -14.61
CA ILE A 91 -4.73 -9.69 -14.10
C ILE A 91 -4.96 -9.98 -12.60
N PRO A 92 -5.03 -11.24 -12.16
CA PRO A 92 -5.22 -11.57 -10.75
C PRO A 92 -4.19 -10.93 -9.82
N ALA A 93 -2.91 -10.94 -10.17
CA ALA A 93 -1.87 -10.30 -9.37
C ALA A 93 -2.06 -8.78 -9.30
N ALA A 94 -2.38 -8.12 -10.41
CA ALA A 94 -2.63 -6.66 -10.40
C ALA A 94 -3.89 -6.30 -9.59
N THR A 95 -4.95 -7.13 -9.66
CA THR A 95 -6.13 -6.97 -8.80
C THR A 95 -5.79 -7.19 -7.34
N GLY A 96 -4.99 -8.21 -7.03
CA GLY A 96 -4.51 -8.48 -5.67
C GLY A 96 -3.70 -7.31 -5.10
N ALA A 97 -2.84 -6.69 -5.91
CA ALA A 97 -2.09 -5.50 -5.52
C ALA A 97 -3.04 -4.36 -5.12
N LEU A 98 -4.03 -4.09 -5.97
CA LEU A 98 -5.04 -3.06 -5.70
C LEU A 98 -5.84 -3.35 -4.43
N VAL A 99 -6.28 -4.59 -4.23
CA VAL A 99 -7.00 -5.01 -3.01
C VAL A 99 -6.12 -4.84 -1.77
N GLY A 100 -4.84 -5.21 -1.85
CA GLY A 100 -3.88 -4.99 -0.77
C GLY A 100 -3.73 -3.50 -0.42
N THR A 101 -3.64 -2.63 -1.44
CA THR A 101 -3.63 -1.18 -1.25
C THR A 101 -4.92 -0.65 -0.62
N LEU A 102 -6.08 -1.15 -1.04
CA LEU A 102 -7.37 -0.74 -0.45
C LEU A 102 -7.50 -1.19 1.01
N ALA A 103 -7.06 -2.40 1.33
CA ALA A 103 -7.04 -2.91 2.70
C ALA A 103 -6.13 -2.04 3.59
N LEU A 104 -4.98 -1.60 3.08
CA LEU A 104 -4.09 -0.67 3.76
C LEU A 104 -4.79 0.67 4.06
N TRP A 105 -5.52 1.24 3.10
CA TRP A 105 -6.30 2.47 3.31
C TRP A 105 -7.38 2.30 4.38
N ILE A 106 -8.15 1.21 4.33
CA ILE A 106 -9.18 0.92 5.32
C ILE A 106 -8.55 0.80 6.72
N ALA A 107 -7.47 0.03 6.84
CA ALA A 107 -6.76 -0.13 8.11
C ALA A 107 -6.24 1.22 8.64
N GLY A 108 -5.70 2.08 7.77
CA GLY A 108 -5.26 3.42 8.13
C GLY A 108 -6.40 4.32 8.64
N ILE A 109 -7.54 4.32 7.96
CA ILE A 109 -8.73 5.09 8.37
C ILE A 109 -9.25 4.60 9.72
N VAL A 110 -9.32 3.27 9.92
CA VAL A 110 -9.73 2.68 11.20
C VAL A 110 -8.75 3.07 12.31
N ALA A 111 -7.44 3.02 12.07
CA ALA A 111 -6.44 3.41 13.05
C ALA A 111 -6.57 4.88 13.46
N ILE A 112 -6.82 5.79 12.50
CA ILE A 112 -7.08 7.21 12.76
C ILE A 112 -8.36 7.38 13.60
N TYR A 113 -9.44 6.70 13.22
CA TYR A 113 -10.70 6.75 13.97
C TYR A 113 -10.54 6.26 15.42
N VAL A 114 -9.82 5.15 15.63
CA VAL A 114 -9.49 4.63 16.96
C VAL A 114 -8.62 5.61 17.74
N ALA A 115 -7.64 6.25 17.10
CA ALA A 115 -6.79 7.24 17.76
C ALA A 115 -7.60 8.47 18.22
N LEU A 116 -8.50 8.96 17.37
CA LEU A 116 -9.35 10.12 17.68
C LEU A 116 -10.41 9.80 18.74
N SER A 117 -10.98 8.60 18.74
CA SER A 117 -11.99 8.20 19.74
C SER A 117 -11.39 7.97 21.13
N ASN A 118 -10.10 7.67 21.23
CA ASN A 118 -9.40 7.54 22.50
C ASN A 118 -8.67 8.83 22.93
N ALA A 119 -8.76 9.90 22.15
CA ALA A 119 -8.18 11.18 22.53
C ALA A 119 -9.07 11.86 23.58
N THR A 120 -8.67 11.76 24.86
CA THR A 120 -9.27 12.55 25.94
C THR A 120 -8.77 13.98 25.83
N PHE A 121 -9.58 14.89 25.28
CA PHE A 121 -9.29 16.32 25.31
C PHE A 121 -9.50 16.82 26.75
N VAL A 122 -8.39 17.04 27.47
CA VAL A 122 -8.41 17.77 28.74
C VAL A 122 -8.29 19.25 28.39
N PHE A 123 -9.39 20.00 28.57
CA PHE A 123 -9.41 21.45 28.49
C PHE A 123 -8.96 22.08 29.81
#